data_AF-A0A0N1I0E5-F1
#
_entry.id   AF-A0A0N1I0E5-F1
#
_cell.length_a   1.000
_cell.length_b   1.000
_cell.length_c   1.000
_cell.angle_alpha   90.00
_cell.angle_beta   90.00
_cell.angle_gamma   90.00
#
_symmetry.space_group_name_H-M   'P 1'
#
loop_
_entity.id
_entity.type
_entity.pdbx_description
1 polymer ?
#
loop_
_entity_poly.entity_id
_entity_poly.type
_entity_poly.pdbx_seq_one_letter_code
_entity_poly.pdbx_strand_id
1 'polypeptide(L)'
;MWGYKRCGAYRANPNGLPYKGFPSSGIHDTMNAAAAFSIISIFMTLVATISTILLVFKCISKMIPGVLSIVAFLTTLIVWACQAGVYHRNYDVVTAGGVRLQADIRSGFNYAGSFGLFVTAWCLQTIVMVLVFFA
;
A
#
# COMPACT_ATOMS: atom_id res chain seq x y z
N MET A 1 -7.96 1.26 -1.78
CA MET A 1 -7.63 0.03 -2.55
C MET A 1 -8.52 -1.16 -2.16
N TRP A 2 -9.66 -0.88 -1.51
CA TRP A 2 -10.60 -1.86 -0.97
C TRP A 2 -11.96 -1.24 -1.21
N GLY A 3 -12.90 -2.06 -1.64
CA GLY A 3 -14.27 -1.62 -1.90
C GLY A 3 -15.21 -2.42 -1.03
N TYR A 4 -16.25 -1.76 -0.51
CA TYR A 4 -17.38 -2.48 0.06
C TYR A 4 -17.97 -3.36 -1.05
N LYS A 5 -18.30 -4.62 -0.75
CA LYS A 5 -19.03 -5.51 -1.65
C LYS A 5 -20.48 -5.01 -1.80
N ARG A 6 -20.67 -3.92 -2.53
CA ARG A 6 -22.00 -3.37 -2.87
C ARG A 6 -22.01 -3.04 -4.36
N CYS A 7 -23.08 -3.43 -5.04
CA CYS A 7 -23.37 -3.01 -6.40
C CYS A 7 -24.14 -1.68 -6.34
N GLY A 8 -23.67 -0.62 -7.01
CA GLY A 8 -24.40 0.67 -7.10
C GLY A 8 -23.52 1.93 -6.95
N ALA A 9 -24.14 3.11 -7.06
CA ALA A 9 -23.47 4.41 -7.00
C ALA A 9 -22.73 4.63 -5.67
N TYR A 10 -21.40 4.77 -5.77
CA TYR A 10 -20.48 4.74 -4.64
C TYR A 10 -20.63 5.97 -3.75
N ARG A 11 -21.03 5.78 -2.48
CA ARG A 11 -20.82 6.77 -1.41
C ARG A 11 -19.59 6.35 -0.62
N ALA A 12 -18.66 7.27 -0.35
CA ALA A 12 -17.44 6.99 0.41
C ALA A 12 -17.71 6.56 1.87
N ASN A 13 -18.88 6.89 2.42
CA ASN A 13 -19.34 6.43 3.72
C ASN A 13 -20.87 6.22 3.71
N PRO A 14 -21.38 5.12 3.13
CA PRO A 14 -22.81 4.95 2.90
C PRO A 14 -23.60 4.75 4.20
N ASN A 15 -22.95 4.31 5.28
CA ASN A 15 -23.59 3.98 6.55
C ASN A 15 -23.18 4.94 7.68
N GLY A 16 -22.49 6.05 7.39
CA GLY A 16 -22.05 7.01 8.41
C GLY A 16 -21.13 6.39 9.46
N LEU A 17 -20.31 5.40 9.08
CA LEU A 17 -19.40 4.71 9.99
C LEU A 17 -18.45 5.72 10.65
N PRO A 18 -18.09 5.50 11.94
CA PRO A 18 -17.09 6.30 12.64
C PRO A 18 -15.73 6.22 11.91
N TYR A 19 -14.78 7.08 12.26
CA TYR A 19 -13.42 7.09 11.69
C TYR A 19 -13.37 7.20 10.15
N LYS A 20 -14.13 8.14 9.57
CA LYS A 20 -14.12 8.45 8.12
C LYS A 20 -14.47 7.26 7.21
N GLY A 21 -15.32 6.33 7.66
CA GLY A 21 -15.75 5.18 6.87
C GLY A 21 -15.05 3.86 7.23
N PHE A 22 -14.13 3.86 8.20
CA PHE A 22 -13.45 2.66 8.69
C PHE A 22 -14.14 2.07 9.93
N PRO A 23 -14.23 0.74 10.06
CA PRO A 23 -14.99 0.12 11.14
C PRO A 23 -14.26 0.12 12.50
N SER A 24 -12.97 0.50 12.55
CA SER A 24 -12.18 0.62 13.79
C SER A 24 -11.05 1.64 13.62
N SER A 25 -10.62 2.28 14.72
CA SER A 25 -9.49 3.23 14.72
C SER A 25 -8.17 2.59 14.32
N GLY A 26 -7.92 1.34 14.76
CA GLY A 26 -6.68 0.63 14.39
C GLY A 26 -6.56 0.35 12.88
N ILE A 27 -7.70 0.16 12.21
CA ILE A 27 -7.75 0.05 10.74
C ILE A 27 -7.46 1.41 10.11
N HIS A 28 -8.09 2.48 10.62
CA HIS A 28 -7.86 3.84 10.12
C HIS A 28 -6.38 4.23 10.22
N ASP A 29 -5.72 3.97 11.35
CA ASP A 29 -4.33 4.38 11.59
C ASP A 29 -3.34 3.59 10.73
N THR A 30 -3.54 2.28 10.58
CA THR A 30 -2.72 1.44 9.69
C THR A 30 -2.90 1.82 8.22
N MET A 31 -4.12 2.18 7.81
CA MET A 31 -4.41 2.66 6.46
C MET A 31 -3.80 4.05 6.20
N ASN A 32 -3.82 4.92 7.20
CA ASN A 32 -3.21 6.24 7.12
C ASN A 32 -1.68 6.14 7.03
N ALA A 33 -1.06 5.24 7.80
CA ALA A 33 0.36 4.93 7.67
C ALA A 33 0.69 4.41 6.25
N ALA A 34 -0.10 3.45 5.74
CA ALA A 34 0.09 2.95 4.38
C ALA A 34 -0.04 4.05 3.32
N ALA A 35 -0.96 5.01 3.49
CA ALA A 35 -1.10 6.16 2.60
C ALA A 35 0.15 7.06 2.64
N ALA A 36 0.67 7.38 3.82
CA ALA A 36 1.90 8.17 3.96
C ALA A 36 3.11 7.48 3.30
N PHE A 37 3.30 6.17 3.57
CA PHE A 37 4.35 5.39 2.93
C PHE A 37 4.18 5.29 1.41
N SER A 38 2.95 5.28 0.90
CA SER A 38 2.71 5.25 -0.55
C SER A 38 3.20 6.51 -1.23
N ILE A 39 2.96 7.68 -0.65
CA ILE A 39 3.44 8.97 -1.17
C ILE A 39 4.97 9.00 -1.17
N ILE A 40 5.60 8.60 -0.06
CA ILE A 40 7.06 8.53 0.05
C ILE A 40 7.64 7.57 -1.00
N SER A 41 6.99 6.41 -1.20
CA SER A 41 7.44 5.41 -2.17
C SER A 41 7.39 5.93 -3.61
N ILE A 42 6.42 6.77 -3.97
CA ILE A 42 6.33 7.39 -5.30
C ILE A 42 7.53 8.33 -5.54
N PHE A 43 7.86 9.19 -4.57
CA PHE A 43 9.03 10.07 -4.71
C PHE A 43 10.34 9.27 -4.78
N MET A 44 10.49 8.25 -3.92
CA MET A 44 11.70 7.42 -3.89
C MET A 44 11.88 6.60 -5.17
N THR A 45 10.81 6.00 -5.69
CA THR A 45 10.84 5.26 -6.97
C THR A 45 11.19 6.18 -8.13
N LEU A 46 10.69 7.42 -8.16
CA LEU A 46 11.02 8.39 -9.21
C LEU A 46 12.49 8.83 -9.17
N VAL A 47 13.02 9.09 -7.97
CA VAL A 47 14.46 9.41 -7.82
C VAL A 47 15.33 8.20 -8.16
N ALA A 48 14.90 6.99 -7.79
CA ALA A 48 15.58 5.74 -8.12
C ALA A 48 15.61 5.49 -9.64
N THR A 49 14.51 5.71 -10.35
CA THR A 49 14.46 5.53 -11.81
C THR A 49 15.34 6.54 -12.53
N ILE A 50 15.31 7.82 -12.15
CA ILE A 50 16.21 8.85 -12.72
C ILE A 50 17.68 8.45 -12.48
N SER A 51 18.02 8.05 -11.26
CA SER A 51 19.39 7.62 -10.92
C SER A 51 19.82 6.37 -11.70
N THR A 52 18.89 5.44 -11.95
CA THR A 52 19.14 4.23 -12.73
C THR A 52 19.35 4.55 -14.22
N ILE A 53 18.60 5.50 -14.77
CA ILE A 53 18.81 5.99 -16.14
C ILE A 53 20.19 6.65 -16.25
N LEU A 54 20.57 7.48 -15.29
CA LEU A 54 21.91 8.11 -15.26
C LEU A 54 23.04 7.09 -15.11
N LEU A 55 22.81 5.97 -14.43
CA LEU A 55 23.75 4.83 -14.37
C LEU A 55 23.97 4.22 -15.75
N VAL A 56 22.91 4.03 -16.55
CA VAL A 56 23.01 3.49 -17.92
C VAL A 56 23.88 4.41 -18.80
N PHE A 57 23.79 5.73 -18.61
CA PHE A 57 24.66 6.70 -19.28
C PHE A 57 26.06 6.84 -18.66
N LYS A 58 26.42 6.01 -17.66
CA LYS A 58 27.70 6.02 -16.92
C LYS A 58 28.01 7.34 -16.21
N CYS A 59 27.01 8.15 -15.88
CA CYS A 59 27.20 9.43 -15.19
C CYS A 59 27.40 9.29 -13.67
N ILE A 60 26.97 8.17 -13.07
CA ILE A 60 26.91 7.98 -11.61
C ILE A 60 27.44 6.60 -11.21
N SER A 61 27.97 6.47 -9.98
CA SER A 61 28.36 5.20 -9.37
C SER A 61 27.16 4.33 -9.00
N LYS A 62 27.27 3.01 -9.24
CA LYS A 62 26.22 2.00 -8.99
C LYS A 62 25.67 1.93 -7.56
N MET A 63 26.41 2.43 -6.56
CA MET A 63 25.96 2.41 -5.17
C MET A 63 24.72 3.28 -4.93
N ILE A 64 24.63 4.45 -5.56
CA ILE A 64 23.54 5.42 -5.35
C ILE A 64 22.19 4.84 -5.80
N PRO A 65 22.00 4.39 -7.06
CA PRO A 65 20.75 3.77 -7.49
C PRO A 65 20.46 2.45 -6.76
N GLY A 66 21.49 1.72 -6.31
CA GLY A 66 21.33 0.51 -5.52
C GLY A 66 20.64 0.78 -4.17
N VAL A 67 21.17 1.73 -3.39
CA VAL A 67 20.57 2.10 -2.08
C VAL A 67 19.16 2.66 -2.26
N LEU A 68 18.96 3.55 -3.23
CA LEU A 68 17.63 4.10 -3.55
C LEU A 68 16.63 3.01 -3.93
N SER A 69 17.06 2.00 -4.69
CA SER A 69 16.20 0.87 -5.09
C SER A 69 15.79 0.00 -3.90
N ILE A 70 16.67 -0.20 -2.91
CA ILE A 70 16.35 -0.91 -1.66
C ILE A 70 15.30 -0.14 -0.85
N VAL A 71 15.49 1.17 -0.69
CA VAL A 71 14.53 2.01 0.05
C VAL A 71 13.16 2.02 -0.66
N ALA A 72 13.14 2.15 -1.99
CA ALA A 72 11.93 2.08 -2.78
C ALA A 72 11.22 0.71 -2.66
N PHE A 73 11.98 -0.39 -2.64
CA PHE A 73 11.45 -1.73 -2.44
C PHE A 73 10.83 -1.92 -1.05
N LEU A 74 11.50 -1.46 0.02
CA LEU A 74 10.99 -1.59 1.38
C LEU A 74 9.73 -0.73 1.59
N THR A 75 9.74 0.50 1.10
CA THR A 75 8.59 1.41 1.26
C THR A 75 7.36 0.89 0.51
N THR A 76 7.51 0.41 -0.73
CA THR A 76 6.41 -0.21 -1.47
C THR A 76 5.92 -1.51 -0.82
N LEU A 77 6.82 -2.32 -0.25
CA LEU A 77 6.48 -3.53 0.51
C LEU A 77 5.58 -3.20 1.71
N ILE A 78 5.97 -2.19 2.50
CA ILE A 78 5.20 -1.76 3.68
C ILE A 78 3.77 -1.38 3.29
N VAL A 79 3.60 -0.64 2.18
CA VAL A 79 2.28 -0.16 1.74
C VAL A 79 1.34 -1.33 1.51
N TRP A 80 1.69 -2.30 0.67
CA TRP A 80 0.78 -3.41 0.38
C TRP A 80 0.72 -4.43 1.53
N ALA A 81 1.77 -4.58 2.34
CA ALA A 81 1.78 -5.45 3.52
C ALA A 81 0.85 -4.94 4.63
N CYS A 82 0.86 -3.63 4.93
CA CYS A 82 -0.10 -3.03 5.86
C CYS A 82 -1.54 -3.29 5.40
N GLN A 83 -1.76 -3.25 4.09
CA GLN A 83 -3.06 -3.53 3.51
C GLN A 83 -3.41 -5.02 3.67
N ALA A 84 -2.54 -5.92 3.22
CA ALA A 84 -2.76 -7.37 3.35
C ALA A 84 -2.98 -7.81 4.81
N GLY A 85 -2.24 -7.20 5.75
CA GLY A 85 -2.37 -7.45 7.18
C GLY A 85 -3.72 -7.02 7.74
N VAL A 86 -4.22 -5.86 7.34
CA VAL A 86 -5.56 -5.41 7.73
C VAL A 86 -6.65 -6.31 7.13
N TYR A 87 -6.41 -6.95 5.99
CA TYR A 87 -7.43 -7.74 5.30
C TYR A 87 -7.62 -9.11 5.95
N HIS A 88 -6.56 -9.67 6.52
CA HIS A 88 -6.56 -11.00 7.13
C HIS A 88 -6.66 -10.98 8.65
N ARG A 89 -6.66 -9.79 9.27
CA ARG A 89 -6.73 -9.64 10.71
C ARG A 89 -8.17 -9.46 11.16
N ASN A 90 -8.53 -10.13 12.25
CA ASN A 90 -9.79 -9.90 12.94
C ASN A 90 -9.70 -8.61 13.77
N TYR A 91 -10.68 -7.73 13.63
CA TYR A 91 -10.77 -6.50 14.39
C TYR A 91 -12.03 -6.51 15.24
N ASP A 92 -11.91 -5.98 16.45
CA ASP A 92 -13.06 -5.59 17.25
C ASP A 92 -13.66 -4.33 16.62
N VAL A 93 -14.83 -4.49 16.00
CA VAL A 93 -15.60 -3.41 15.40
C VAL A 93 -16.72 -3.02 16.33
N VAL A 94 -16.90 -1.71 16.52
CA VAL A 94 -18.02 -1.18 17.31
C VAL A 94 -19.19 -1.00 16.35
N THR A 95 -20.26 -1.77 16.55
CA THR A 95 -21.50 -1.62 15.77
C THR A 95 -22.24 -0.33 16.17
N ALA A 96 -23.18 0.11 15.32
CA ALA A 96 -23.99 1.31 15.58
C ALA A 96 -24.80 1.26 16.90
N GLY A 97 -24.98 0.07 17.48
CA GLY A 97 -25.59 -0.14 18.80
C GLY A 97 -24.60 -0.21 19.97
N GLY A 98 -23.32 0.12 19.77
CA GLY A 98 -22.30 0.09 20.83
C GLY A 98 -21.75 -1.30 21.17
N VAL A 99 -22.21 -2.36 20.50
CA VAL A 99 -21.76 -3.73 20.73
C VAL A 99 -20.44 -3.97 19.98
N ARG A 100 -19.43 -4.47 20.71
CA ARG A 100 -18.15 -4.92 20.14
C ARG A 100 -18.35 -6.29 19.51
N LEU A 101 -18.13 -6.38 18.21
CA LEU A 101 -18.19 -7.62 17.45
C LEU A 101 -16.83 -7.87 16.82
N GLN A 102 -16.35 -9.10 16.86
CA GLN A 102 -15.24 -9.49 16.00
C GLN A 102 -15.76 -9.62 14.59
N ALA A 103 -15.30 -8.73 13.71
CA ALA A 103 -15.62 -8.81 12.29
C ALA A 103 -14.33 -8.95 11.48
N ASP A 104 -14.39 -9.86 10.51
CA ASP A 104 -13.38 -9.98 9.48
C ASP A 104 -13.73 -9.03 8.32
N ILE A 105 -12.79 -8.18 7.93
CA ILE A 105 -12.95 -7.24 6.81
C ILE A 105 -13.16 -8.00 5.49
N ARG A 106 -12.62 -9.22 5.37
CA ARG A 106 -12.77 -10.11 4.22
C ARG A 106 -14.23 -10.43 3.89
N SER A 107 -15.08 -10.48 4.91
CA SER A 107 -16.51 -10.78 4.74
C SER A 107 -17.22 -9.68 3.92
N GLY A 108 -16.93 -8.41 4.21
CA GLY A 108 -17.60 -7.24 3.63
C GLY A 108 -16.84 -6.52 2.52
N PHE A 109 -15.53 -6.76 2.36
CA PHE A 109 -14.68 -6.01 1.43
C PHE A 109 -13.86 -6.92 0.52
N ASN A 110 -13.61 -6.46 -0.70
CA ASN A 110 -12.68 -7.07 -1.64
C ASN A 110 -11.50 -6.13 -1.89
N TYR A 111 -10.34 -6.72 -2.20
CA TYR A 111 -9.24 -5.95 -2.79
C TYR A 111 -9.71 -5.28 -4.07
N ALA A 112 -9.44 -3.99 -4.19
CA ALA A 112 -9.64 -3.25 -5.43
C ALA A 112 -8.47 -3.52 -6.39
N GLY A 113 -8.67 -3.28 -7.69
CA GLY A 113 -7.63 -3.46 -8.71
C GLY A 113 -6.33 -2.69 -8.41
N SER A 114 -6.41 -1.57 -7.69
CA SER A 114 -5.22 -0.83 -7.24
C SER A 114 -4.29 -1.64 -6.35
N PHE A 115 -4.79 -2.60 -5.56
CA PHE A 115 -3.94 -3.49 -4.76
C PHE A 115 -3.06 -4.37 -5.64
N GLY A 116 -3.65 -4.98 -6.67
CA GLY A 116 -2.92 -5.74 -7.67
C GLY A 116 -1.85 -4.91 -8.36
N LEU A 117 -2.16 -3.66 -8.73
CA LEU A 117 -1.18 -2.75 -9.33
C LEU A 117 0.02 -2.47 -8.41
N PHE A 118 -0.19 -2.30 -7.11
CA PHE A 118 0.90 -2.10 -6.15
C PHE A 118 1.78 -3.35 -5.99
N VAL A 119 1.18 -4.54 -5.96
CA VAL A 119 1.94 -5.80 -5.90
C VAL A 119 2.75 -5.99 -7.19
N THR A 120 2.17 -5.71 -8.36
CA THR A 120 2.89 -5.75 -9.64
C THR A 120 4.02 -4.73 -9.68
N ALA A 121 3.79 -3.50 -9.21
CA ALA A 121 4.83 -2.48 -9.12
C ALA A 121 5.99 -2.91 -8.21
N TRP A 122 5.69 -3.56 -7.08
CA TRP A 122 6.71 -4.14 -6.20
C TRP A 122 7.51 -5.26 -6.88
N CYS A 123 6.85 -6.15 -7.64
CA CYS A 123 7.54 -7.16 -8.44
C CYS A 123 8.47 -6.54 -9.49
N LEU A 124 8.01 -5.51 -10.21
CA LEU A 124 8.84 -4.78 -11.18
C LEU A 124 10.04 -4.10 -10.50
N GLN A 125 9.83 -3.49 -9.33
CA GLN A 125 10.91 -2.89 -8.53
C GLN A 125 11.97 -3.93 -8.11
N THR A 126 11.55 -5.18 -7.87
CA THR A 126 12.47 -6.28 -7.55
C THR A 126 13.37 -6.60 -8.74
N ILE A 127 12.81 -6.65 -9.95
CA ILE A 127 13.59 -6.88 -11.18
C ILE A 127 14.60 -5.75 -11.39
N VAL A 128 14.18 -4.48 -11.21
CA VAL A 128 15.08 -3.32 -11.30
C VAL A 128 16.20 -3.42 -10.28
N MET A 129 15.90 -3.77 -9.03
CA MET A 129 16.91 -3.96 -7.99
C MET A 129 17.95 -5.00 -8.43
N VAL A 130 17.52 -6.18 -8.87
CA VAL A 130 18.42 -7.24 -9.34
C VAL A 130 19.30 -6.72 -10.49
N LEU A 131 18.72 -6.06 -11.48
CA LEU A 131 19.46 -5.50 -12.62
C LEU A 131 20.53 -4.49 -12.18
N VAL A 132 20.20 -3.57 -11.26
CA VAL A 132 21.15 -2.56 -10.76
C VAL A 132 22.31 -3.19 -9.98
N PHE A 133 22.08 -4.32 -9.30
CA PHE A 133 23.16 -5.04 -8.61
C PHE A 133 24.11 -5.77 -9.56
N PHE A 134 23.62 -6.22 -10.71
CA PHE A 134 24.42 -6.92 -11.72
C PHE A 134 25.00 -6.02 -12.82
N ALA A 135 24.61 -4.75 -12.89
CA ALA A 135 25.15 -3.73 -13.79
C ALA A 135 26.48 -3.12 -13.30
#